data_AF-A0A3P1XBC1-F1
#
_entry.id   AF-A0A3P1XBC1-F1
#
_cell.length_a   1.000
_cell.length_b   1.000
_cell.length_c   1.000
_cell.angle_alpha   90.00
_cell.angle_beta   90.00
_cell.angle_gamma   90.00
#
_symmetry.space_group_name_H-M   'P 1'
#
loop_
_entity.id
_entity.type
_entity.pdbx_description
1 polymer ?
#
loop_
_entity_poly.entity_id
_entity_poly.type
_entity_poly.pdbx_seq_one_letter_code
_entity_poly.pdbx_strand_id
1 'polypeptide(L)'
;QQLTHPSNHAIADLLPALVVSPPWLSKKKKSPIPVLDLAPLGIEPICYLTEEISNQLLAKYIWYSKHITVSHEESTTNLLARMGFQRRIAGTYIKAPEAVVEAWLNEDYSTLLSEFKVFHSPTGHYWQLRILTTLPLEKAVKAWNALTLSPHTDT
;
A
#
# COMPACT_ATOMS: atom_id res chain seq x y z
N GLN A 1 29.12 -20.92 -17.35
CA GLN A 1 28.28 -22.14 -17.40
C GLN A 1 27.19 -21.90 -18.43
N GLN A 2 27.20 -22.62 -19.56
CA GLN A 2 26.12 -22.59 -20.54
C GLN A 2 24.97 -23.47 -20.03
N LEU A 3 23.77 -22.91 -19.92
CA LEU A 3 22.54 -23.61 -19.55
C LEU A 3 22.02 -24.37 -20.79
N THR A 4 22.55 -25.57 -21.05
CA THR A 4 21.98 -26.52 -22.02
C THR A 4 20.89 -27.35 -21.34
N HIS A 5 19.74 -26.74 -21.04
CA HIS A 5 18.51 -27.49 -20.80
C HIS A 5 17.72 -27.55 -22.11
N PRO A 6 17.24 -28.74 -22.55
CA PRO A 6 16.28 -28.81 -23.65
C PRO A 6 15.00 -28.11 -23.19
N SER A 7 14.70 -26.96 -23.78
CA SER A 7 13.48 -26.24 -23.53
C SER A 7 12.32 -27.00 -24.18
N ASN A 8 11.43 -27.55 -23.35
CA ASN A 8 10.16 -28.10 -23.80
C ASN A 8 9.28 -26.94 -24.30
N HIS A 9 9.28 -26.70 -25.61
CA HIS A 9 8.41 -25.73 -26.24
C HIS A 9 7.11 -26.41 -26.66
N ALA A 10 5.97 -25.81 -26.32
CA ALA A 10 4.69 -26.26 -26.84
C ALA A 10 4.62 -25.93 -28.34
N ILE A 11 4.41 -26.96 -29.16
CA ILE A 11 4.23 -26.83 -30.61
C ILE A 11 2.77 -26.43 -30.88
N ALA A 12 2.52 -25.71 -31.98
CA ALA A 12 1.19 -25.26 -32.40
C ALA A 12 0.14 -26.39 -32.39
N ASP A 13 0.52 -27.64 -32.65
CA ASP A 13 -0.38 -28.80 -32.67
C ASP A 13 -0.77 -29.31 -31.26
N LEU A 14 -0.06 -28.88 -30.21
CA LEU A 14 -0.29 -29.29 -28.82
C LEU A 14 -1.12 -28.27 -28.02
N LEU A 15 -1.40 -27.10 -28.62
CA LEU A 15 -2.05 -25.99 -27.94
C LEU A 15 -3.52 -25.90 -28.39
N PRO A 16 -4.45 -25.54 -27.48
CA PRO A 16 -5.84 -25.30 -27.85
C PRO A 16 -5.91 -24.28 -28.98
N ALA A 17 -6.80 -24.47 -29.97
CA ALA A 17 -6.95 -23.57 -31.11
C ALA A 17 -7.18 -22.10 -30.70
N LEU A 18 -7.68 -21.84 -29.48
CA LEU A 18 -7.79 -20.52 -28.87
C LEU A 18 -6.44 -19.78 -28.73
N VAL A 19 -5.35 -20.51 -28.48
CA VAL A 19 -4.00 -19.98 -28.26
C VAL A 19 -3.23 -19.85 -29.59
N VAL A 20 -3.59 -20.66 -30.59
CA VAL A 20 -2.86 -20.81 -31.85
C VAL A 20 -3.52 -20.05 -33.01
N SER A 21 -4.81 -19.74 -32.90
CA SER A 21 -5.56 -19.08 -33.97
C SER A 21 -5.56 -17.56 -33.76
N PRO A 22 -5.06 -16.78 -34.73
CA PRO A 22 -5.18 -15.35 -34.67
C PRO A 22 -6.66 -14.92 -34.70
N PRO A 23 -7.07 -13.93 -33.89
CA PRO A 23 -8.47 -13.54 -33.74
C PRO A 23 -9.13 -13.07 -35.04
N TRP A 24 -8.34 -12.68 -36.06
CA TRP A 24 -8.83 -12.24 -37.37
C TRP A 24 -9.19 -13.38 -38.35
N LEU A 25 -8.79 -14.62 -38.10
CA LEU A 25 -9.17 -15.79 -38.92
C LEU A 25 -10.53 -16.38 -38.52
N SER A 26 -10.95 -16.15 -37.28
CA SER A 26 -12.24 -16.62 -36.74
C SER A 26 -13.39 -15.77 -37.28
N LYS A 27 -13.81 -16.03 -38.52
CA LYS A 27 -15.02 -15.44 -39.12
C LYS A 27 -16.24 -15.72 -38.23
N LYS A 28 -16.82 -14.64 -37.70
CA LYS A 28 -18.14 -14.49 -37.08
C LYS A 28 -18.99 -15.78 -37.03
N LYS A 29 -18.91 -16.49 -35.91
CA LYS A 29 -20.07 -17.18 -35.33
C LYS A 29 -20.21 -16.67 -33.90
N LYS A 30 -21.43 -16.29 -33.51
CA LYS A 30 -21.81 -16.08 -32.11
C LYS A 30 -21.85 -17.45 -31.41
N SER A 31 -20.70 -18.12 -31.31
CA SER A 31 -20.55 -19.24 -30.39
C SER A 31 -20.21 -18.68 -29.01
N PRO A 32 -20.68 -19.30 -27.92
CA PRO A 32 -20.21 -18.95 -26.58
C PRO A 32 -18.67 -19.00 -26.59
N ILE A 33 -18.05 -17.95 -26.06
CA ILE A 33 -16.60 -17.85 -25.97
C ILE A 33 -16.12 -19.09 -25.21
N PRO A 34 -15.30 -19.97 -25.81
CA PRO A 34 -14.78 -21.11 -25.10
C PRO A 34 -13.92 -20.57 -23.95
N VAL A 35 -14.43 -20.73 -22.72
CA VAL A 35 -13.71 -20.37 -21.51
C VAL A 35 -12.59 -21.38 -21.35
N LEU A 36 -11.37 -20.87 -21.26
CA LEU A 36 -10.18 -21.69 -21.05
C LEU A 36 -10.18 -22.18 -19.59
N ASP A 37 -10.78 -23.35 -19.35
CA ASP A 37 -10.84 -24.00 -18.05
C ASP A 37 -9.52 -24.73 -17.77
N LEU A 38 -8.50 -23.97 -17.38
CA LEU A 38 -7.24 -24.51 -16.89
C LEU A 38 -7.30 -24.57 -15.37
N ALA A 39 -7.13 -25.78 -14.83
CA ALA A 39 -6.89 -25.93 -13.40
C ALA A 39 -5.63 -25.09 -13.04
N PRO A 40 -5.72 -24.15 -12.08
CA PRO A 40 -4.58 -23.35 -11.69
C PRO A 40 -3.46 -24.28 -11.23
N LEU A 41 -2.32 -24.21 -11.91
CA LEU A 41 -1.14 -24.96 -11.52
C LEU A 41 -0.68 -24.41 -10.17
N GLY A 42 -0.67 -25.26 -9.14
CA GLY A 42 -0.14 -24.88 -7.83
C GLY A 42 1.36 -24.61 -7.97
N ILE A 43 1.72 -23.33 -8.04
CA ILE A 43 3.13 -22.91 -8.01
C ILE A 43 3.57 -22.96 -6.56
N GLU A 44 4.63 -23.71 -6.26
CA GLU A 44 5.24 -23.64 -4.93
C GLU A 44 5.77 -22.23 -4.67
N PRO A 45 5.41 -21.59 -3.54
CA PRO A 45 5.90 -20.26 -3.22
C PRO A 45 7.43 -20.29 -3.10
N ILE A 46 8.10 -19.53 -3.97
CA ILE A 46 9.57 -19.47 -4.10
C ILE A 46 10.22 -18.82 -2.86
N CYS A 47 9.46 -18.13 -2.02
CA CYS A 47 9.97 -17.44 -0.85
C CYS A 47 9.05 -17.66 0.36
N TYR A 48 9.52 -18.46 1.30
CA TYR A 48 9.06 -18.38 2.68
C TYR A 48 9.80 -17.19 3.31
N LEU A 49 9.09 -16.08 3.53
CA LEU A 49 9.60 -15.00 4.36
C LEU A 49 9.64 -15.53 5.79
N THR A 50 10.73 -16.19 6.17
CA THR A 50 10.92 -16.70 7.51
C THR A 50 11.07 -15.54 8.49
N GLU A 51 10.71 -15.75 9.75
CA GLU A 51 10.81 -14.74 10.80
C GLU A 51 12.25 -14.19 10.93
N GLU A 52 13.25 -15.04 10.73
CA GLU A 52 14.66 -14.65 10.71
C GLU A 52 15.00 -13.70 9.55
N ILE A 53 14.57 -14.01 8.31
CA ILE A 53 14.80 -13.13 7.15
C ILE A 53 14.04 -11.81 7.34
N SER A 54 12.82 -11.87 7.89
CA SER A 54 12.03 -10.69 8.24
C SER A 54 12.77 -9.80 9.24
N ASN A 55 13.30 -10.38 10.32
CA ASN A 55 14.05 -9.65 11.35
C ASN A 55 15.36 -9.08 10.82
N GLN A 56 16.08 -9.81 9.95
CA GLN A 56 17.28 -9.30 9.29
C GLN A 56 16.98 -8.14 8.34
N LEU A 57 15.90 -8.21 7.58
CA LEU A 57 15.43 -7.10 6.75
C LEU A 57 15.03 -5.90 7.61
N LEU A 58 14.30 -6.13 8.71
CA LEU A 58 13.90 -5.09 9.66
C LEU A 58 15.12 -4.39 10.27
N ALA A 59 16.15 -5.16 10.64
CA ALA A 59 17.41 -4.66 11.18
C ALA A 59 18.22 -3.90 10.11
N LYS A 60 18.21 -4.36 8.86
CA LYS A 60 18.88 -3.70 7.73
C LYS A 60 18.23 -2.35 7.39
N TYR A 61 16.91 -2.26 7.48
CA TYR A 61 16.18 -1.01 7.34
C TYR A 61 16.02 -0.32 8.71
N ILE A 62 17.14 0.09 9.32
CA ILE A 62 17.23 0.76 10.63
C ILE A 62 16.23 1.93 10.75
N TRP A 63 15.96 2.64 9.64
CA TRP A 63 14.95 3.69 9.57
C TRP A 63 13.55 3.17 9.98
N TYR A 64 13.11 2.02 9.45
CA TYR A 64 11.85 1.37 9.84
C TYR A 64 11.85 0.92 11.31
N SER A 65 12.92 0.26 11.78
CA SER A 65 13.04 -0.21 13.16
C SER A 65 12.95 0.93 14.19
N LYS A 66 13.62 2.06 13.93
CA LYS A 66 13.57 3.25 14.79
C LYS A 66 12.20 3.91 14.81
N HIS A 67 11.43 3.84 13.73
CA HIS A 67 10.09 4.42 13.68
C HIS A 67 9.00 3.54 14.28
N ILE A 68 9.18 2.21 14.29
CA ILE A 68 8.27 1.21 14.87
C ILE A 68 8.46 1.06 16.39
N THR A 69 9.69 1.03 16.88
CA THR A 69 9.98 0.95 18.33
C THR A 69 9.49 2.20 19.06
N VAL A 70 9.68 3.36 18.43
CA VAL A 70 9.20 4.64 18.96
C VAL A 70 7.68 4.78 18.87
N SER A 71 6.99 4.16 17.89
CA SER A 71 5.53 4.25 17.76
C SER A 71 4.74 3.48 18.82
N HIS A 72 5.35 2.48 19.47
CA HIS A 72 4.65 1.66 20.47
C HIS A 72 4.56 2.33 21.85
N GLU A 73 5.45 3.31 22.13
CA GLU A 73 5.53 4.08 23.38
C GLU A 73 5.19 5.58 23.18
N GLU A 74 5.01 6.04 21.95
CA GLU A 74 4.69 7.44 21.65
C GLU A 74 3.22 7.78 21.95
N SER A 75 3.02 8.94 22.58
CA SER A 75 1.69 9.57 22.67
C SER A 75 1.07 9.73 21.28
N THR A 76 -0.26 9.61 21.19
CA THR A 76 -1.05 9.88 19.97
C THR A 76 -0.71 11.24 19.34
N THR A 77 -0.37 12.23 20.16
CA THR A 77 0.08 13.55 19.70
C THR A 77 1.39 13.51 18.91
N ASN A 78 2.35 12.66 19.29
CA ASN A 78 3.61 12.52 18.57
C ASN A 78 3.40 11.76 17.26
N LEU A 79 2.55 10.73 17.27
CA LEU A 79 2.14 10.02 16.06
C LEU A 79 1.51 11.00 15.05
N LEU A 80 0.57 11.82 15.50
CA LEU A 80 -0.11 12.83 14.66
C LEU A 80 0.87 13.88 14.13
N ALA A 81 1.79 14.36 14.97
CA ALA A 81 2.84 15.28 14.54
C ALA A 81 3.67 14.68 13.40
N ARG A 82 4.09 13.42 13.54
CA ARG A 82 4.86 12.73 12.51
C ARG A 82 4.03 12.42 11.26
N MET A 83 2.70 12.22 11.38
CA MET A 83 1.79 12.03 10.23
C MET A 83 1.54 13.31 9.44
N GLY A 84 1.94 14.48 9.97
CA GLY A 84 1.84 15.77 9.28
C GLY A 84 1.18 16.87 10.09
N PHE A 85 0.65 16.61 11.30
CA PHE A 85 0.12 17.66 12.20
C PHE A 85 1.24 18.35 12.99
N GLN A 86 2.26 18.83 12.27
CA GLN A 86 3.36 19.57 12.84
C GLN A 86 3.58 20.83 12.01
N ARG A 87 3.30 21.99 12.62
CA ARG A 87 3.55 23.30 12.03
C ARG A 87 4.47 24.10 12.94
N ARG A 88 5.41 24.83 12.34
CA ARG A 88 6.28 25.76 13.06
C ARG A 88 5.74 27.18 12.90
N ILE A 89 5.40 27.82 14.00
CA ILE A 89 5.00 29.23 14.02
C ILE A 89 5.95 29.98 14.96
N ALA A 90 6.55 31.07 14.45
CA ALA A 90 7.47 31.92 15.21
C ALA A 90 8.57 31.16 15.98
N GLY A 91 9.09 30.08 15.41
CA GLY A 91 10.16 29.26 16.01
C GLY A 91 9.68 28.09 16.85
N THR A 92 8.41 28.05 17.26
CA THR A 92 7.83 27.01 18.14
C THR A 92 6.99 26.00 17.34
N TYR A 93 7.04 24.73 17.75
CA TYR A 93 6.19 23.68 17.20
C TYR A 93 4.80 23.72 17.83
N ILE A 94 3.78 23.75 16.98
CA ILE A 94 2.39 23.62 17.38
C ILE A 94 2.02 22.14 17.34
N LYS A 95 1.44 21.67 18.44
CA LYS A 95 0.91 20.30 18.56
C LYS A 95 -0.40 20.16 17.81
N ALA A 96 -0.77 18.93 17.48
CA ALA A 96 -2.09 18.63 16.95
C ALA A 96 -3.18 19.13 17.93
N PRO A 97 -4.27 19.74 17.44
CA PRO A 97 -5.43 20.09 18.27
C PRO A 97 -6.03 18.87 18.98
N GLU A 98 -6.62 19.06 20.15
CA GLU A 98 -7.25 17.96 20.91
C GLU A 98 -8.34 17.25 20.09
N ALA A 99 -9.13 18.01 19.33
CA ALA A 99 -10.15 17.47 18.41
C ALA A 99 -9.57 16.50 17.37
N VAL A 100 -8.33 16.71 16.92
CA VAL A 100 -7.63 15.82 16.00
C VAL A 100 -7.19 14.53 16.69
N VAL A 101 -6.78 14.63 17.96
CA VAL A 101 -6.43 13.46 18.77
C VAL A 101 -7.66 12.58 18.98
N GLU A 102 -8.79 13.19 19.35
CA GLU A 102 -10.06 12.49 19.50
C GLU A 102 -10.55 11.87 18.19
N ALA A 103 -10.50 12.62 17.08
CA ALA A 103 -10.88 12.11 15.76
C ALA A 103 -10.02 10.90 15.34
N TRP A 104 -8.71 10.92 15.62
CA TRP A 104 -7.83 9.79 15.34
C TRP A 104 -8.13 8.55 16.21
N LEU A 105 -8.48 8.76 17.48
CA LEU A 105 -8.86 7.69 18.39
C LEU A 105 -10.20 7.05 17.98
N ASN A 106 -11.16 7.87 17.57
CA ASN A 106 -12.50 7.46 17.15
C ASN A 106 -12.58 6.98 15.68
N GLU A 107 -11.46 6.97 14.95
CA GLU A 107 -11.42 6.66 13.51
C GLU A 107 -12.33 7.58 12.67
N ASP A 108 -12.58 8.80 13.14
CA ASP A 108 -13.30 9.83 12.39
C ASP A 108 -12.37 10.53 11.42
N TYR A 109 -12.18 9.90 10.26
CA TYR A 109 -11.34 10.44 9.21
C TYR A 109 -11.93 11.70 8.57
N SER A 110 -13.26 11.90 8.59
CA SER A 110 -13.88 13.10 8.01
C SER A 110 -13.43 14.35 8.75
N THR A 111 -13.53 14.33 10.09
CA THR A 111 -13.06 15.41 10.95
C THR A 111 -11.54 15.57 10.86
N LEU A 112 -10.79 14.47 10.78
CA LEU A 112 -9.33 14.51 10.64
C LEU A 112 -8.89 15.24 9.36
N LEU A 113 -9.61 15.04 8.25
CA LEU A 113 -9.33 15.70 6.97
C LEU A 113 -9.68 17.19 6.99
N SER A 114 -10.83 17.56 7.56
CA SER A 114 -11.22 18.98 7.67
C SER A 114 -10.24 19.76 8.54
N GLU A 115 -9.87 19.21 9.70
CA GLU A 115 -8.91 19.82 10.61
C GLU A 115 -7.51 19.94 9.99
N PHE A 116 -7.08 18.93 9.20
CA PHE A 116 -5.79 19.00 8.51
C PHE A 116 -5.72 20.16 7.51
N LYS A 117 -6.81 20.40 6.76
CA LYS A 117 -6.92 21.54 5.86
C LYS A 117 -6.84 22.87 6.61
N VAL A 118 -7.57 22.99 7.71
CA VAL A 118 -7.56 24.19 8.56
C VAL A 118 -6.18 24.44 9.15
N PHE A 119 -5.55 23.40 9.69
CA PHE A 119 -4.25 23.46 10.36
C PHE A 119 -3.11 23.96 9.43
N HIS A 120 -3.14 23.56 8.15
CA HIS A 120 -2.13 23.90 7.15
C HIS A 120 -2.52 25.05 6.21
N SER A 121 -3.68 25.67 6.42
CA SER A 121 -4.09 26.84 5.66
C SER A 121 -3.14 28.03 5.93
N PRO A 122 -2.79 28.83 4.91
CA PRO A 122 -3.18 28.72 3.49
C PRO A 122 -2.19 27.92 2.62
N THR A 123 -1.08 27.45 3.19
CA THR A 123 0.07 26.93 2.43
C THR A 123 -0.10 25.51 1.91
N GLY A 124 -1.10 24.78 2.40
CA GLY A 124 -1.28 23.36 2.08
C GLY A 124 -0.19 22.46 2.68
N HIS A 125 -0.50 21.17 2.85
CA HIS A 125 0.46 20.18 3.30
C HIS A 125 0.02 18.77 2.88
N TYR A 126 0.90 17.79 3.03
CA TYR A 126 0.64 16.41 2.67
C TYR A 126 0.80 15.47 3.87
N TRP A 127 0.07 14.36 3.83
CA TRP A 127 0.15 13.31 4.83
C TRP A 127 1.45 12.52 4.70
N GLN A 128 2.07 12.22 5.83
CA GLN A 128 3.22 11.31 5.91
C GLN A 128 2.73 9.87 6.13
N LEU A 129 2.08 9.30 5.10
CA LEU A 129 1.41 7.99 5.18
C LEU A 129 2.34 6.81 5.47
N ARG A 130 3.64 6.99 5.28
CA ARG A 130 4.68 6.00 5.61
C ARG A 130 4.61 5.53 7.06
N ILE A 131 4.03 6.32 7.96
CA ILE A 131 3.88 5.97 9.38
C ILE A 131 2.76 4.97 9.63
N LEU A 132 1.81 4.82 8.71
CA LEU A 132 0.73 3.85 8.88
C LEU A 132 1.25 2.42 8.97
N THR A 133 2.46 2.13 8.46
CA THR A 133 3.12 0.83 8.60
C THR A 133 3.46 0.46 10.04
N THR A 134 3.43 1.42 10.97
CA THR A 134 3.71 1.20 12.38
C THR A 134 2.46 0.93 13.22
N LEU A 135 1.27 0.90 12.58
CA LEU A 135 -0.01 0.68 13.22
C LEU A 135 -0.50 -0.76 13.03
N PRO A 136 -1.45 -1.25 13.85
CA PRO A 136 -2.16 -2.49 13.58
C PRO A 136 -2.76 -2.49 12.18
N LEU A 137 -2.63 -3.62 11.47
CA LEU A 137 -2.97 -3.75 10.04
C LEU A 137 -4.38 -3.21 9.71
N GLU A 138 -5.38 -3.56 10.52
CA GLU A 138 -6.77 -3.12 10.30
C GLU A 138 -6.92 -1.60 10.34
N LYS A 139 -6.31 -0.94 11.33
CA LYS A 139 -6.33 0.51 11.48
C LYS A 139 -5.52 1.19 10.37
N ALA A 140 -4.38 0.60 10.00
CA ALA A 140 -3.53 1.09 8.92
C ALA A 140 -4.27 1.09 7.57
N VAL A 141 -4.98 0.00 7.24
CA VAL A 141 -5.74 -0.12 5.98
C VAL A 141 -6.89 0.88 5.93
N LYS A 142 -7.67 1.01 7.00
CA LYS A 142 -8.76 2.00 7.08
C LYS A 142 -8.24 3.43 6.91
N ALA A 143 -7.18 3.78 7.65
CA ALA A 143 -6.56 5.10 7.56
C ALA A 143 -5.99 5.36 6.16
N TRP A 144 -5.31 4.37 5.55
CA TRP A 144 -4.78 4.50 4.19
C TRP A 144 -5.89 4.81 3.19
N ASN A 145 -6.99 4.04 3.21
CA ASN A 145 -8.11 4.23 2.29
C ASN A 145 -8.77 5.59 2.45
N ALA A 146 -8.90 6.11 3.68
CA ALA A 146 -9.50 7.41 3.92
C ALA A 146 -8.56 8.58 3.56
N LEU A 147 -7.28 8.49 3.92
CA LEU A 147 -6.34 9.62 3.80
C LEU A 147 -5.78 9.77 2.39
N THR A 148 -5.66 8.69 1.61
CA THR A 148 -5.19 8.75 0.21
C THR A 148 -6.18 9.39 -0.75
N LEU A 149 -7.47 9.40 -0.40
CA LEU A 149 -8.52 10.02 -1.20
C LEU A 149 -8.59 11.55 -1.00
N SER A 150 -7.76 12.11 -0.13
CA SER A 150 -7.71 13.55 0.08
C SER A 150 -7.07 14.25 -1.13
N PRO A 151 -7.69 15.30 -1.69
CA PRO A 151 -7.07 16.05 -2.77
C PRO A 151 -5.77 16.68 -2.26
N HIS A 152 -4.64 16.25 -2.80
CA HIS A 152 -3.31 16.79 -2.49
C HIS A 152 -3.06 18.18 -3.10
N THR A 153 -4.09 18.77 -3.70
CA THR A 153 -4.05 20.05 -4.42
C THR A 153 -5.45 20.67 -4.39
N ASP A 154 -5.68 21.58 -3.46
CA ASP A 154 -6.57 22.71 -3.71
C ASP A 154 -5.65 23.87 -4.13
N THR A 155 -5.21 23.87 -5.39
CA THR A 155 -4.67 25.07 -6.06
C THR A 155 -5.82 25.90 -6.57
#